data_AF-A0A4R2H253-F1
#
_entry.id   AF-A0A4R2H253-F1
#
_cell.length_a   1.000
_cell.length_b   1.000
_cell.length_c   1.000
_cell.angle_alpha   90.00
_cell.angle_beta   90.00
_cell.angle_gamma   90.00
#
_symmetry.space_group_name_H-M   'P 1'
#
loop_
_entity.id
_entity.type
_entity.pdbx_description
1 polymer ?
#
loop_
_entity_poly.entity_id
_entity_poly.type
_entity_poly.pdbx_seq_one_letter_code
_entity_poly.pdbx_strand_id
1 'polypeptide(L)'
;MTFNIGNQNAANINNVGRDQHITGGQTGIVVTSEQALQALADLRAGVKATRLDPVSSVAAETELREIEAGLRQPEPDRTRIAPRLERLTRILLAAGSLASAGSALVGPLGMLAHWLGALGEPILGLLPALL
;
A
#
# COMPACT_ATOMS: atom_id res chain seq x y z
N MET A 1 -39.73 -13.39 -9.31
CA MET A 1 -38.36 -13.74 -9.72
C MET A 1 -37.44 -13.39 -8.57
N THR A 2 -36.93 -14.39 -7.86
CA THR A 2 -36.18 -14.23 -6.60
C THR A 2 -34.69 -14.07 -6.92
N PHE A 3 -34.09 -12.95 -6.53
CA PHE A 3 -32.63 -12.75 -6.55
C PHE A 3 -32.08 -13.07 -5.16
N ASN A 4 -31.34 -14.17 -5.04
CA ASN A 4 -30.66 -14.56 -3.81
C ASN A 4 -29.36 -13.75 -3.68
N ILE A 5 -29.26 -12.92 -2.63
CA ILE A 5 -28.03 -12.20 -2.28
C ILE A 5 -27.25 -13.04 -1.27
N GLY A 6 -26.09 -13.55 -1.69
CA GLY A 6 -25.12 -14.23 -0.83
C GLY A 6 -24.01 -13.28 -0.38
N ASN A 7 -23.72 -13.32 0.93
CA ASN A 7 -22.67 -12.64 1.73
C ASN A 7 -22.16 -11.27 1.23
N GLN A 8 -22.73 -10.19 1.77
CA GLN A 8 -22.25 -8.82 1.61
C GLN A 8 -21.36 -8.45 2.80
N ASN A 9 -20.06 -8.23 2.58
CA ASN A 9 -19.21 -7.48 3.50
C ASN A 9 -19.05 -6.07 2.93
N ALA A 10 -19.97 -5.17 3.31
CA ALA A 10 -20.01 -3.78 2.88
C ALA A 10 -19.92 -2.88 4.12
N ALA A 11 -18.90 -2.01 4.20
CA ALA A 11 -18.86 -0.99 5.25
C ALA A 11 -19.78 0.22 4.94
N ASN A 12 -20.07 0.49 3.66
CA ASN A 12 -21.29 1.18 3.20
C ASN A 12 -21.34 1.16 1.66
N ILE A 13 -22.43 0.68 1.06
CA ILE A 13 -22.67 0.73 -0.40
C ILE A 13 -23.95 1.52 -0.63
N ASN A 14 -23.83 2.73 -1.21
CA ASN A 14 -24.99 3.52 -1.63
C ASN A 14 -25.25 3.31 -3.12
N ASN A 15 -26.40 2.71 -3.43
CA ASN A 15 -26.85 2.35 -4.76
C ASN A 15 -28.03 3.27 -5.16
N VAL A 16 -27.86 4.06 -6.23
CA VAL A 16 -28.95 4.84 -6.84
C VAL A 16 -28.96 4.60 -8.35
N GLY A 17 -29.70 3.57 -8.78
CA GLY A 17 -30.15 3.43 -10.17
C GLY A 17 -29.43 2.39 -11.02
N ARG A 18 -30.01 1.17 -10.99
CA ARG A 18 -30.03 0.10 -12.02
C ARG A 18 -28.69 -0.37 -12.64
N ASP A 19 -28.42 -1.64 -12.32
CA ASP A 19 -27.51 -2.61 -12.94
C ASP A 19 -26.01 -2.48 -12.61
N GLN A 20 -25.67 -2.88 -11.38
CA GLN A 20 -24.29 -3.15 -11.01
C GLN A 20 -23.96 -4.64 -11.29
N HIS A 21 -23.19 -4.88 -12.35
CA HIS A 21 -22.62 -6.19 -12.66
C HIS A 21 -21.32 -6.36 -11.87
N ILE A 22 -21.32 -7.24 -10.87
CA ILE A 22 -20.11 -7.64 -10.14
C ILE A 22 -19.68 -9.01 -10.66
N THR A 23 -18.60 -9.05 -11.43
CA THR A 23 -17.89 -10.28 -11.78
C THR A 23 -16.95 -10.68 -10.65
N GLY A 24 -17.04 -11.95 -10.23
CA GLY A 24 -16.58 -12.42 -8.94
C GLY A 24 -15.10 -12.80 -8.82
N GLY A 25 -14.71 -13.12 -7.58
CA GLY A 25 -13.80 -14.24 -7.33
C GLY A 25 -12.44 -13.95 -6.71
N GLN A 26 -12.15 -12.73 -6.26
CA GLN A 26 -10.93 -12.46 -5.51
C GLN A 26 -11.30 -11.99 -4.11
N THR A 27 -11.03 -12.82 -3.11
CA THR A 27 -10.78 -12.35 -1.73
C THR A 27 -9.49 -11.54 -1.73
N GLY A 28 -9.47 -10.44 -2.48
CA GLY A 28 -8.41 -9.45 -2.48
C GLY A 28 -8.77 -8.38 -1.48
N ILE A 29 -7.83 -8.03 -0.61
CA ILE A 29 -7.96 -6.85 0.23
C ILE A 29 -8.09 -5.65 -0.72
N VAL A 30 -9.31 -5.11 -0.87
CA VAL A 30 -9.53 -3.89 -1.65
C VAL A 30 -9.08 -2.73 -0.77
N VAL A 31 -7.86 -2.25 -1.01
CA VAL A 31 -7.32 -1.07 -0.33
C VAL A 31 -7.81 0.19 -1.07
N THR A 32 -8.44 1.12 -0.35
CA THR A 32 -8.89 2.41 -0.90
C THR A 32 -7.72 3.41 -0.95
N SER A 33 -7.86 4.49 -1.72
CA SER A 33 -6.85 5.56 -1.75
C SER A 33 -6.68 6.25 -0.39
N GLU A 34 -7.73 6.33 0.42
CA GLU A 34 -7.65 6.82 1.80
C GLU A 34 -6.82 5.89 2.68
N GLN A 35 -7.06 4.57 2.60
CA GLN A 35 -6.25 3.58 3.32
C GLN A 35 -4.79 3.59 2.86
N ALA A 36 -4.53 3.83 1.58
CA ALA A 36 -3.17 4.00 1.06
C ALA A 36 -2.49 5.26 1.63
N LEU A 37 -3.21 6.38 1.74
CA LEU A 37 -2.69 7.59 2.38
C LEU A 37 -2.39 7.38 3.87
N GLN A 38 -3.26 6.68 4.59
CA GLN A 38 -3.01 6.32 6.00
C GLN A 38 -1.79 5.41 6.13
N ALA A 39 -1.69 4.36 5.30
CA ALA A 39 -0.52 3.49 5.28
C ALA A 39 0.76 4.27 4.97
N LEU A 40 0.73 5.25 4.06
CA LEU A 40 1.89 6.10 3.81
C LEU A 40 2.26 6.95 5.03
N ALA A 41 1.29 7.47 5.78
CA ALA A 41 1.54 8.22 7.01
C ALA A 41 2.20 7.32 8.08
N ASP A 42 1.69 6.11 8.26
CA ASP A 42 2.23 5.10 9.17
C ASP A 42 3.65 4.69 8.76
N LEU A 43 3.87 4.47 7.46
CA LEU A 43 5.19 4.16 6.91
C LEU A 43 6.19 5.28 7.18
N ARG A 44 5.79 6.54 6.99
CA ARG A 44 6.64 7.69 7.29
C ARG A 44 6.99 7.76 8.78
N ALA A 45 6.04 7.48 9.68
CA ALA A 45 6.32 7.42 11.10
C ALA A 45 7.30 6.29 11.45
N GLY A 46 7.11 5.10 10.85
CA GLY A 46 8.01 3.96 11.00
C GLY A 46 9.42 4.27 10.52
N VAL A 47 9.58 4.87 9.33
CA VAL A 47 10.89 5.24 8.78
C VAL A 47 11.60 6.24 9.70
N LYS A 48 10.90 7.24 10.24
CA LYS A 48 11.48 8.19 11.20
C LYS A 48 11.96 7.54 12.50
N ALA A 49 11.38 6.43 12.91
CA ALA A 49 11.81 5.68 14.08
C ALA A 49 13.05 4.81 13.82
N THR A 50 13.43 4.59 12.56
CA THR A 50 14.62 3.82 12.20
C THR A 50 15.89 4.67 12.27
N ARG A 51 17.04 4.01 12.51
CA ARG A 51 18.36 4.66 12.49
C ARG A 51 19.03 4.48 11.13
N LEU A 52 18.49 5.12 10.10
CA LEU A 52 19.13 5.16 8.79
C LEU A 52 20.37 6.06 8.83
N ASP A 53 21.40 5.70 8.07
CA ASP A 53 22.50 6.60 7.79
C ASP A 53 22.00 7.84 7.01
N PRO A 54 22.73 8.97 7.03
CA PRO A 54 22.27 10.21 6.41
C PRO A 54 21.91 10.09 4.93
N VAL A 55 22.64 9.27 4.16
CA VAL A 55 22.41 9.10 2.72
C VAL A 55 21.11 8.33 2.49
N SER A 56 20.94 7.20 3.18
CA SER A 56 19.71 6.40 3.10
C SER A 56 18.49 7.16 3.60
N SER A 57 18.64 7.99 4.64
CA SER A 57 17.56 8.82 5.17
C SER A 57 17.05 9.83 4.14
N VAL A 58 17.96 10.55 3.48
CA VAL A 58 17.60 11.52 2.42
C VAL A 58 16.92 10.82 1.24
N ALA A 59 17.42 9.65 0.84
CA ALA A 59 16.84 8.87 -0.24
C ALA A 59 15.43 8.36 0.12
N ALA A 60 15.24 7.82 1.32
CA ALA A 60 13.95 7.34 1.79
C ALA A 60 12.91 8.48 1.88
N GLU A 61 13.29 9.64 2.44
CA GLU A 61 12.43 10.81 2.52
C GLU A 61 12.06 11.36 1.13
N THR A 62 12.97 11.26 0.15
CA THR A 62 12.68 11.65 -1.23
C THR A 62 11.62 10.75 -1.84
N GLU A 63 11.77 9.42 -1.74
CA GLU A 63 10.78 8.50 -2.28
C GLU A 63 9.42 8.63 -1.54
N LEU A 64 9.42 8.84 -0.22
CA LEU A 64 8.19 9.08 0.56
C LEU A 64 7.43 10.33 0.11
N ARG A 65 8.12 11.42 -0.24
CA ARG A 65 7.48 12.65 -0.74
C ARG A 65 6.89 12.45 -2.13
N GLU A 66 7.60 11.77 -3.02
CA GLU A 66 7.11 11.50 -4.38
C GLU A 66 5.89 10.57 -4.37
N ILE A 67 5.88 9.55 -3.50
CA ILE A 67 4.71 8.67 -3.31
C ILE A 67 3.52 9.48 -2.77
N GLU A 68 3.75 10.37 -1.78
CA GLU A 68 2.70 11.24 -1.24
C GLU A 68 2.10 12.16 -2.30
N ALA A 69 2.94 12.79 -3.11
CA ALA A 69 2.51 13.65 -4.20
C ALA A 69 1.67 12.88 -5.24
N GLY A 70 2.07 11.64 -5.55
CA GLY A 70 1.31 10.75 -6.44
C GLY A 70 -0.06 10.36 -5.87
N LEU A 71 -0.11 9.96 -4.60
CA LEU A 71 -1.34 9.54 -3.92
C LEU A 71 -2.37 10.65 -3.74
N ARG A 72 -1.93 11.91 -3.67
CA ARG A 72 -2.81 13.08 -3.54
C ARG A 72 -3.41 13.58 -4.86
N GLN A 73 -3.03 13.00 -5.99
CA GLN A 73 -3.65 13.34 -7.27
C GLN A 73 -5.12 12.88 -7.28
N PRO A 74 -6.03 13.59 -7.97
CA PRO A 74 -7.43 13.17 -8.09
C PRO A 74 -7.58 11.76 -8.67
N GLU A 75 -6.66 11.37 -9.55
CA GLU A 75 -6.55 10.03 -10.11
C GLU A 75 -5.08 9.56 -9.97
N PRO A 76 -4.74 8.87 -8.86
CA PRO A 76 -3.37 8.44 -8.59
C PRO A 76 -2.84 7.45 -9.64
N ASP A 77 -1.72 7.80 -10.28
CA ASP A 77 -1.04 6.93 -11.24
C ASP A 77 -0.20 5.87 -10.52
N ARG A 78 -0.78 4.67 -10.37
CA ARG A 78 -0.12 3.51 -9.75
C ARG A 78 1.16 3.10 -10.47
N THR A 79 1.26 3.30 -11.78
CA THR A 79 2.45 2.93 -12.57
C THR A 79 3.64 3.82 -12.26
N ARG A 80 3.41 5.07 -11.82
CA ARG A 80 4.45 5.98 -11.34
C ARG A 80 4.81 5.74 -9.87
N ILE A 81 3.86 5.32 -9.05
CA ILE A 81 4.04 5.11 -7.61
C ILE A 81 4.79 3.79 -7.34
N ALA A 82 4.45 2.71 -8.05
CA ALA A 82 5.06 1.38 -7.84
C ALA A 82 6.60 1.37 -7.81
N PRO A 83 7.31 1.90 -8.82
CA PRO A 83 8.78 1.88 -8.80
C PRO A 83 9.38 2.72 -7.67
N ARG A 84 8.64 3.72 -7.15
CA ARG A 84 9.08 4.54 -6.01
C ARG A 84 8.98 3.77 -4.70
N LEU A 85 7.85 3.08 -4.50
CA LEU A 85 7.65 2.22 -3.34
C LEU A 85 8.64 1.05 -3.31
N GLU A 86 8.95 0.48 -4.48
CA GLU A 86 9.94 -0.58 -4.61
C GLU A 86 11.36 -0.10 -4.24
N ARG A 87 11.77 1.10 -4.70
CA ARG A 87 13.05 1.71 -4.31
C ARG A 87 13.11 1.99 -2.81
N LEU A 88 12.06 2.56 -2.23
CA LEU A 88 11.97 2.77 -0.78
C LEU A 88 12.13 1.44 -0.02
N THR A 89 11.42 0.39 -0.44
CA THR A 89 11.50 -0.94 0.17
C THR A 89 12.92 -1.49 0.13
N ARG A 90 13.64 -1.32 -0.99
CA ARG A 90 15.04 -1.73 -1.12
C ARG A 90 15.99 -0.93 -0.22
N ILE A 91 15.79 0.37 -0.07
CA ILE A 91 16.58 1.19 0.86
C ILE A 91 16.42 0.66 2.29
N LEU A 92 15.17 0.41 2.71
CA LEU A 92 14.88 -0.11 4.05
C LEU A 92 15.40 -1.54 4.25
N LEU A 93 15.34 -2.38 3.22
CA LEU A 93 15.91 -3.73 3.24
C LEU A 93 17.44 -3.70 3.38
N ALA A 94 18.12 -2.90 2.56
CA ALA A 94 19.58 -2.77 2.59
C ALA A 94 20.09 -2.21 3.93
N ALA A 95 19.32 -1.30 4.55
CA ALA A 95 19.61 -0.78 5.87
C ALA A 95 19.24 -1.73 7.04
N GLY A 96 18.72 -2.93 6.76
CA GLY A 96 18.24 -3.87 7.79
C GLY A 96 17.04 -3.36 8.61
N SER A 97 16.39 -2.28 8.13
CA SER A 97 15.28 -1.63 8.84
C SER A 97 14.02 -2.49 8.83
N LEU A 98 13.79 -3.26 7.77
CA LEU A 98 12.65 -4.19 7.71
C LEU A 98 12.73 -5.30 8.76
N ALA A 99 13.94 -5.78 9.07
CA ALA A 99 14.15 -6.81 10.09
C ALA A 99 14.08 -6.24 11.52
N SER A 100 14.52 -5.00 11.74
CA SER A 100 14.61 -4.40 13.07
C SER A 100 13.35 -3.64 13.50
N ALA A 101 12.65 -2.97 12.58
CA ALA A 101 11.41 -2.24 12.87
C ALA A 101 10.14 -3.10 12.70
N GLY A 102 10.27 -4.30 12.12
CA GLY A 102 9.20 -5.31 12.05
C GLY A 102 7.89 -4.78 11.45
N SER A 103 6.79 -5.03 12.16
CA SER A 103 5.43 -4.71 11.67
C SER A 103 5.19 -3.21 11.41
N ALA A 104 5.94 -2.31 12.06
CA ALA A 104 5.82 -0.87 11.87
C ALA A 104 6.21 -0.41 10.45
N LEU A 105 7.01 -1.20 9.72
CA LEU A 105 7.31 -0.97 8.31
C LEU A 105 6.60 -1.98 7.40
N VAL A 106 6.59 -3.26 7.78
CA VAL A 106 6.07 -4.35 6.94
C VAL A 106 4.57 -4.21 6.67
N GLY A 107 3.78 -3.86 7.70
CA GLY A 107 2.33 -3.68 7.54
C GLY A 107 1.97 -2.57 6.55
N PRO A 108 2.46 -1.33 6.75
CA PRO A 108 2.24 -0.23 5.82
C PRO A 108 2.75 -0.47 4.39
N LEU A 109 3.94 -1.07 4.23
CA LEU A 109 4.47 -1.45 2.91
C LEU A 109 3.58 -2.49 2.23
N GLY A 110 3.10 -3.48 2.99
CA GLY A 110 2.15 -4.48 2.51
C GLY A 110 0.85 -3.85 2.05
N MET A 111 0.24 -2.95 2.84
CA MET A 111 -0.99 -2.24 2.47
C MET A 111 -0.82 -1.45 1.16
N LEU A 112 0.28 -0.70 1.02
CA LEU A 112 0.57 0.06 -0.20
C LEU A 112 0.81 -0.87 -1.41
N ALA A 113 1.47 -2.01 -1.21
CA ALA A 113 1.66 -2.99 -2.28
C ALA A 113 0.34 -3.62 -2.73
N HIS A 114 -0.56 -3.97 -1.81
CA HIS A 114 -1.91 -4.46 -2.17
C HIS A 114 -2.73 -3.39 -2.89
N TRP A 115 -2.61 -2.11 -2.50
CA TRP A 115 -3.23 -1.01 -3.23
C TRP A 115 -2.74 -0.89 -4.67
N LEU A 116 -1.46 -1.18 -4.93
CA LEU A 116 -0.89 -1.21 -6.28
C LEU A 116 -1.40 -2.39 -7.14
N GLY A 117 -2.04 -3.40 -6.53
CA GLY A 117 -2.44 -4.62 -7.21
C GLY A 117 -1.23 -5.38 -7.74
N ALA A 118 -1.30 -5.86 -8.99
CA ALA A 118 -0.22 -6.63 -9.62
C ALA A 118 1.14 -5.89 -9.68
N LEU A 119 1.13 -4.54 -9.68
CA LEU A 119 2.36 -3.74 -9.63
C LEU A 119 3.06 -3.79 -8.27
N GLY A 120 2.37 -4.28 -7.23
CA GLY A 120 2.88 -4.45 -5.87
C GLY A 120 3.62 -5.77 -5.63
N GLU A 121 3.50 -6.76 -6.51
CA GLU A 121 4.12 -8.09 -6.34
C GLU A 121 5.64 -8.04 -6.09
N PRO A 122 6.43 -7.20 -6.82
CA PRO A 122 7.86 -7.07 -6.53
C PRO A 122 8.15 -6.54 -5.13
N ILE A 123 7.27 -5.70 -4.57
CA ILE A 123 7.40 -5.17 -3.22
C ILE A 123 7.06 -6.25 -2.20
N LEU A 124 5.98 -7.00 -2.40
CA LEU A 124 5.60 -8.11 -1.52
C LEU A 124 6.70 -9.17 -1.44
N GLY A 125 7.35 -9.48 -2.55
CA GLY A 125 8.49 -10.41 -2.59
C GLY A 125 9.75 -9.93 -1.85
N LEU A 126 9.84 -8.63 -1.51
CA LEU A 126 10.94 -8.07 -0.71
C LEU A 126 10.62 -8.04 0.79
N LEU A 127 9.34 -8.19 1.17
CA LEU A 127 8.95 -8.15 2.57
C LEU A 127 9.30 -9.48 3.26
N PRO A 128 9.83 -9.44 4.49
CA PRO A 128 10.00 -10.66 5.26
C PRO A 128 8.63 -11.31 5.47
N ALA A 129 8.56 -12.63 5.30
CA ALA A 129 7.38 -13.39 5.68
C ALA A 129 7.12 -13.13 7.18
N LEU A 130 5.95 -12.60 7.50
CA LEU A 130 5.49 -12.50 8.89
C LEU A 130 5.30 -13.94 9.37
N LEU A 131 6.28 -14.47 10.09
CA LEU A 131 6.20 -15.73 10.84
C LEU A 131 5.44 -15.51 12.15
#